data_AF-A0A845RBE5-F1
#
_entry.id   AF-A0A845RBE5-F1
#
_cell.length_a   1.000
_cell.length_b   1.000
_cell.length_c   1.000
_cell.angle_alpha   90.00
_cell.angle_beta   90.00
_cell.angle_gamma   90.00
#
_symmetry.space_group_name_H-M   'P 1'
#
loop_
_entity.id
_entity.type
_entity.pdbx_description
1 polymer ?
#
loop_
_entity_poly.entity_id
_entity_poly.type
_entity_poly.pdbx_seq_one_letter_code
_entity_poly.pdbx_strand_id
1 'polypeptide(L)'
;MMRSRFGKLDRIYIHRGIAPESEVQKMEKKNKTAAESGIKTPESTEAPQAIEAPEAATPTAGNIPAEYLRGGYYVGEGKNRYPAPALVDQAEEIGKSLAAGGVTATAFNRLLRTLKTAKKKPFEAQAGALKKIVPQVLDLERKKKAPPLLREIAERNRAAVKDKDDFAACLDHFQDIGIFLSMQAAAEGTP
;
A
#
# COMPACT_ATOMS: atom_id res chain seq x y z
N MET A 1 -10.60 15.85 52.80
CA MET A 1 -9.27 16.37 53.19
C MET A 1 -8.55 16.84 51.92
N MET A 2 -8.39 18.15 51.73
CA MET A 2 -7.83 18.73 50.49
C MET A 2 -6.30 18.73 50.50
N ARG A 3 -5.68 18.49 49.34
CA ARG A 3 -4.29 18.91 49.06
C ARG A 3 -4.19 19.49 47.65
N SER A 4 -4.37 20.80 47.55
CA SER A 4 -3.83 21.59 46.42
C SER A 4 -2.35 21.87 46.66
N ARG A 5 -1.54 21.89 45.60
CA ARG A 5 -0.96 23.14 45.05
C ARG A 5 0.04 22.88 43.91
N PHE A 6 -0.20 23.61 42.81
CA PHE A 6 0.76 24.31 41.93
C PHE A 6 2.05 23.63 41.45
N GLY A 7 2.24 23.71 40.12
CA GLY A 7 3.49 23.42 39.43
C GLY A 7 3.48 23.89 37.97
N LYS A 8 3.13 25.16 37.71
CA LYS A 8 3.23 25.77 36.37
C LYS A 8 4.54 26.54 36.27
N LEU A 9 5.35 26.26 35.25
CA LEU A 9 6.50 27.07 34.89
C LEU A 9 6.66 27.08 33.37
N ASP A 10 6.27 28.20 32.77
CA ASP A 10 6.51 28.51 31.37
C ASP A 10 8.03 28.59 31.11
N ARG A 11 8.47 28.03 29.98
CA ARG A 11 9.78 28.38 29.40
C ARG A 11 9.68 28.62 27.90
N ILE A 12 9.31 29.86 27.61
CA ILE A 12 9.53 30.53 26.34
C ILE A 12 11.02 30.46 25.98
N TYR A 13 11.35 30.13 24.74
CA TYR A 13 12.59 30.57 24.12
C TYR A 13 12.35 30.90 22.65
N ILE A 14 12.52 32.18 22.29
CA ILE A 14 12.27 32.72 20.95
C ILE A 14 13.55 33.38 20.41
N HIS A 15 13.86 33.05 19.16
CA HIS A 15 14.76 33.69 18.19
C HIS A 15 16.06 34.42 18.61
N ARG A 16 17.18 33.86 18.14
CA ARG A 16 18.21 34.50 17.29
C ARG A 16 19.18 33.39 16.84
N GLY A 17 19.67 33.29 15.61
CA GLY A 17 19.49 34.06 14.37
C GLY A 17 20.71 33.83 13.44
N ILE A 18 20.66 34.34 12.20
CA ILE A 18 21.79 34.47 11.25
C ILE A 18 22.19 33.19 10.48
N ALA A 19 21.86 33.19 9.18
CA ALA A 19 22.57 32.44 8.15
C ALA A 19 23.79 33.25 7.66
N PRO A 20 24.71 32.63 6.92
CA PRO A 20 25.08 33.26 5.64
C PRO A 20 25.13 32.29 4.46
N GLU A 21 25.31 32.89 3.28
CA GLU A 21 25.14 32.32 1.94
C GLU A 21 26.39 31.57 1.42
N SER A 22 26.20 30.77 0.38
CA SER A 22 27.17 30.55 -0.71
C SER A 22 26.40 29.96 -1.90
N GLU A 23 25.93 30.81 -2.80
CA GLU A 23 26.61 31.19 -4.06
C GLU A 23 27.02 30.03 -4.99
N VAL A 24 26.30 30.00 -6.13
CA VAL A 24 26.83 29.87 -7.49
C VAL A 24 27.74 28.68 -7.82
N GLN A 25 27.21 27.79 -8.66
CA GLN A 25 27.96 27.36 -9.84
C GLN A 25 27.08 27.34 -11.10
N LYS A 26 27.24 28.37 -11.93
CA LYS A 26 26.83 28.34 -13.34
C LYS A 26 27.77 27.40 -14.11
N MET A 27 27.21 26.51 -14.93
CA MET A 27 27.81 26.17 -16.21
C MET A 27 26.74 26.03 -17.29
N GLU A 28 26.58 27.09 -18.09
CA GLU A 28 26.09 26.92 -19.46
C GLU A 28 27.14 26.17 -20.29
N LYS A 29 26.71 25.23 -21.13
CA LYS A 29 27.41 25.00 -22.40
C LYS A 29 26.43 24.65 -23.51
N LYS A 30 26.09 25.68 -24.29
CA LYS A 30 25.38 25.57 -25.58
C LYS A 30 26.21 24.78 -26.59
N ASN A 31 25.54 23.95 -27.39
CA ASN A 31 25.84 23.53 -28.77
C ASN A 31 24.48 23.07 -29.32
N LYS A 32 23.66 23.85 -30.06
CA LYS A 32 23.83 24.50 -31.37
C LYS A 32 24.12 23.51 -32.52
N THR A 33 23.07 23.12 -33.26
CA THR A 33 22.85 23.36 -34.72
C THR A 33 21.82 22.35 -35.26
N ALA A 34 20.95 22.80 -36.17
CA ALA A 34 19.88 22.01 -36.78
C ALA A 34 20.29 21.39 -38.12
N ALA A 35 19.53 20.39 -38.59
CA ALA A 35 19.35 20.09 -40.00
C ALA A 35 17.92 19.55 -40.23
N GLU A 36 17.31 20.00 -41.32
CA GLU A 36 15.92 19.77 -41.74
C GLU A 36 15.85 18.67 -42.83
N SER A 37 14.62 18.32 -43.24
CA SER A 37 14.22 17.51 -44.41
C SER A 37 13.86 16.04 -44.13
N GLY A 38 12.70 15.53 -44.54
CA GLY A 38 11.59 16.20 -45.21
C GLY A 38 10.49 15.24 -45.70
N ILE A 39 9.24 15.58 -45.38
CA ILE A 39 7.98 15.35 -46.14
C ILE A 39 7.87 14.05 -46.98
N LYS A 40 6.90 13.16 -46.66
CA LYS A 40 5.79 12.74 -47.57
C LYS A 40 4.56 12.21 -46.78
N THR A 41 3.38 12.60 -47.26
CA THR A 41 2.00 12.30 -46.84
C THR A 41 1.15 12.37 -48.14
N PRO A 42 -0.07 11.81 -48.27
CA PRO A 42 -0.80 10.81 -47.47
C PRO A 42 -0.64 9.41 -48.13
N GLU A 43 -1.51 8.38 -48.07
CA GLU A 43 -2.86 8.20 -47.48
C GLU A 43 -3.18 6.70 -47.25
N SER A 44 -4.13 6.40 -46.35
CA SER A 44 -5.10 5.30 -46.54
C SER A 44 -6.29 5.47 -45.59
N THR A 45 -7.48 5.66 -46.17
CA THR A 45 -8.75 5.69 -45.45
C THR A 45 -9.18 4.27 -45.06
N GLU A 46 -9.47 4.03 -43.78
CA GLU A 46 -10.42 2.98 -43.38
C GLU A 46 -11.23 3.43 -42.15
N ALA A 47 -12.37 2.78 -41.92
CA ALA A 47 -13.52 3.31 -41.18
C ALA A 47 -13.28 3.58 -39.67
N PRO A 48 -14.08 4.47 -39.05
CA PRO A 48 -14.08 4.67 -37.61
C PRO A 48 -14.61 3.42 -36.91
N GLN A 49 -13.71 2.54 -36.46
CA GLN A 49 -14.06 1.50 -35.51
C GLN A 49 -14.49 2.14 -34.19
N ALA A 50 -15.60 1.68 -33.65
CA ALA A 50 -16.16 2.23 -32.44
C ALA A 50 -15.15 2.12 -31.29
N ILE A 51 -14.97 3.21 -30.55
CA ILE A 51 -14.36 3.18 -29.23
C ILE A 51 -15.30 2.43 -28.29
N GLU A 52 -15.18 1.11 -28.26
CA GLU A 52 -15.70 0.32 -27.14
C GLU A 52 -15.05 0.89 -25.88
N ALA A 53 -15.89 1.47 -25.01
CA ALA A 53 -15.48 1.79 -23.65
C ALA A 53 -14.94 0.49 -23.03
N PRO A 54 -13.84 0.53 -22.26
CA PRO A 54 -13.34 -0.68 -21.62
C PRO A 54 -14.46 -1.24 -20.76
N GLU A 55 -14.95 -2.44 -21.10
CA GLU A 55 -15.83 -3.19 -20.22
C GLU A 55 -15.16 -3.23 -18.86
N ALA A 56 -15.86 -2.74 -17.84
CA ALA A 56 -15.40 -2.83 -16.47
C ALA A 56 -15.30 -4.33 -16.15
N ALA A 57 -14.08 -4.87 -16.25
CA ALA A 57 -13.81 -6.28 -16.10
C ALA A 57 -14.43 -6.75 -14.78
N THR A 58 -15.48 -7.57 -14.88
CA THR A 58 -16.10 -8.19 -13.72
C THR A 58 -15.00 -8.89 -12.94
N PRO A 59 -14.87 -8.64 -11.61
CA PRO A 59 -13.70 -9.08 -10.88
C PRO A 59 -13.65 -10.61 -10.83
N THR A 60 -12.86 -11.20 -11.73
CA THR A 60 -12.49 -12.62 -11.68
C THR A 60 -11.84 -12.88 -10.33
N ALA A 61 -12.44 -13.77 -9.54
CA ALA A 61 -11.95 -14.17 -8.23
C ALA A 61 -10.51 -14.70 -8.34
N GLY A 62 -9.53 -13.85 -8.00
CA GLY A 62 -8.12 -14.16 -8.17
C GLY A 62 -7.19 -12.96 -8.41
N ASN A 63 -7.68 -11.83 -8.92
CA ASN A 63 -6.83 -10.67 -9.22
C ASN A 63 -6.79 -9.65 -8.07
N ILE A 64 -5.61 -9.11 -7.78
CA ILE A 64 -5.45 -7.90 -6.96
C ILE A 64 -6.07 -6.69 -7.70
N PRO A 65 -6.79 -5.77 -7.01
CA PRO A 65 -7.25 -4.52 -7.61
C PRO A 65 -6.12 -3.74 -8.30
N ALA A 66 -6.33 -3.24 -9.52
CA ALA A 66 -5.26 -2.68 -10.35
C ALA A 66 -4.47 -1.56 -9.64
N GLU A 67 -5.17 -0.71 -8.88
CA GLU A 67 -4.60 0.42 -8.13
C GLU A 67 -4.10 0.06 -6.72
N TYR A 68 -4.16 -1.23 -6.32
CA TYR A 68 -3.82 -1.68 -4.98
C TYR A 68 -2.38 -1.30 -4.59
N LEU A 69 -2.30 -0.44 -3.56
CA LEU A 69 -1.07 0.16 -3.02
C LEU A 69 -0.21 0.95 -4.03
N ARG A 70 -0.74 1.34 -5.21
CA ARG A 70 0.02 2.17 -6.17
C ARG A 70 0.45 3.51 -5.55
N GLY A 71 -0.42 4.13 -4.74
CA GLY A 71 -0.11 5.34 -3.97
C GLY A 71 0.43 5.09 -2.55
N GLY A 72 0.71 3.84 -2.17
CA GLY A 72 0.99 3.46 -0.78
C GLY A 72 -0.27 3.50 0.10
N TYR A 73 -0.08 3.61 1.42
CA TYR A 73 -1.19 3.53 2.40
C TYR A 73 -1.90 4.86 2.70
N TYR A 74 -1.37 5.98 2.19
CA TYR A 74 -1.79 7.32 2.59
C TYR A 74 -1.89 8.24 1.37
N VAL A 75 -2.82 9.19 1.44
CA VAL A 75 -2.98 10.28 0.47
C VAL A 75 -2.55 11.59 1.11
N GLY A 76 -2.02 12.52 0.32
CA GLY A 76 -1.50 13.80 0.80
C GLY A 76 -0.11 13.70 1.41
N GLU A 77 0.45 14.85 1.77
CA GLU A 77 1.84 14.98 2.22
C GLU A 77 1.96 15.65 3.60
N GLY A 78 3.04 15.31 4.31
CA GLY A 78 3.40 15.92 5.60
C GLY A 78 2.27 15.84 6.63
N LYS A 79 1.82 17.01 7.10
CA LYS A 79 0.75 17.12 8.12
C LYS A 79 -0.66 16.86 7.57
N ASN A 80 -0.81 16.85 6.24
CA ASN A 80 -2.08 16.58 5.57
C ASN A 80 -2.16 15.13 5.07
N ARG A 81 -1.27 14.25 5.54
CA ARG A 81 -1.23 12.81 5.21
C ARG A 81 -2.39 12.10 5.93
N TYR A 82 -3.30 11.46 5.19
CA TYR A 82 -4.44 10.70 5.74
C TYR A 82 -4.52 9.29 5.10
N PRO A 83 -5.07 8.27 5.79
CA PRO A 83 -5.18 6.92 5.25
C PRO A 83 -5.96 6.89 3.93
N ALA A 84 -5.48 6.14 2.94
CA ALA A 84 -6.14 6.05 1.64
C ALA A 84 -7.52 5.38 1.79
N PRO A 85 -8.64 6.06 1.47
CA PRO A 85 -9.98 5.58 1.82
C PRO A 85 -10.35 4.27 1.13
N ALA A 86 -9.88 4.07 -0.11
CA ALA A 86 -10.09 2.84 -0.88
C ALA A 86 -9.48 1.57 -0.25
N LEU A 87 -8.63 1.68 0.78
CA LEU A 87 -8.02 0.50 1.42
C LEU A 87 -9.03 -0.40 2.13
N VAL A 88 -10.16 0.14 2.61
CA VAL A 88 -11.20 -0.66 3.28
C VAL A 88 -11.98 -1.46 2.25
N ASP A 89 -12.43 -0.81 1.16
CA ASP A 89 -13.11 -1.47 0.05
C ASP A 89 -12.22 -2.54 -0.59
N GLN A 90 -10.94 -2.22 -0.82
CA GLN A 90 -9.94 -3.17 -1.30
C GLN A 90 -9.69 -4.32 -0.32
N ALA A 91 -9.73 -4.07 1.00
CA ALA A 91 -9.62 -5.12 2.01
C ALA A 91 -10.84 -6.07 1.98
N GLU A 92 -12.03 -5.55 1.69
CA GLU A 92 -13.25 -6.34 1.53
C GLU A 92 -13.18 -7.23 0.28
N GLU A 93 -12.86 -6.66 -0.89
CA GLU A 93 -12.68 -7.41 -2.14
C GLU A 93 -11.61 -8.50 -2.02
N ILE A 94 -10.49 -8.17 -1.38
CA ILE A 94 -9.40 -9.12 -1.10
C ILE A 94 -9.88 -10.19 -0.12
N GLY A 95 -10.56 -9.83 0.97
CA GLY A 95 -11.08 -10.77 1.96
C GLY A 95 -12.03 -11.80 1.34
N LYS A 96 -12.94 -11.34 0.47
CA LYS A 96 -13.84 -12.18 -0.34
C LYS A 96 -13.07 -13.11 -1.29
N SER A 97 -12.13 -12.56 -2.05
CA SER A 97 -11.34 -13.34 -3.01
C SER A 97 -10.43 -14.38 -2.34
N LEU A 98 -9.91 -14.10 -1.15
CA LEU A 98 -9.12 -15.06 -0.37
C LEU A 98 -9.99 -16.16 0.25
N ALA A 99 -11.21 -15.84 0.72
CA ALA A 99 -12.16 -16.84 1.19
C ALA A 99 -12.57 -17.81 0.07
N ALA A 100 -12.98 -17.27 -1.09
CA ALA A 100 -13.29 -18.08 -2.28
C ALA A 100 -12.10 -18.91 -2.78
N GLY A 101 -10.86 -18.42 -2.58
CA GLY A 101 -9.62 -19.16 -2.83
C GLY A 101 -9.25 -20.21 -1.77
N GLY A 102 -10.10 -20.48 -0.78
CA GLY A 102 -9.90 -21.50 0.25
C GLY A 102 -8.98 -21.09 1.41
N VAL A 103 -8.68 -19.79 1.58
CA VAL A 103 -7.87 -19.33 2.71
C VAL A 103 -8.69 -19.34 3.99
N THR A 104 -8.39 -20.28 4.88
CA THR A 104 -9.01 -20.31 6.21
C THR A 104 -8.58 -19.12 7.08
N ALA A 105 -9.52 -18.59 7.89
CA ALA A 105 -9.23 -17.55 8.88
C ALA A 105 -8.10 -17.96 9.84
N THR A 106 -7.98 -19.25 10.18
CA THR A 106 -6.89 -19.79 10.99
C THR A 106 -5.51 -19.66 10.32
N ALA A 107 -5.43 -19.90 9.01
CA ALA A 107 -4.17 -19.75 8.27
C ALA A 107 -3.76 -18.27 8.19
N PHE A 108 -4.70 -17.40 7.82
CA PHE A 108 -4.48 -15.96 7.72
C PHE A 108 -4.10 -15.32 9.07
N ASN A 109 -4.74 -15.74 10.16
CA ASN A 109 -4.43 -15.26 11.52
C ASN A 109 -3.00 -15.62 12.00
N ARG A 110 -2.33 -16.62 11.41
CA ARG A 110 -0.91 -16.92 11.69
C ARG A 110 0.02 -15.87 11.08
N LEU A 111 -0.31 -15.36 9.89
CA LEU A 111 0.40 -14.25 9.24
C LEU A 111 0.24 -12.98 10.09
N LEU A 112 -1.01 -12.64 10.42
CA LEU A 112 -1.35 -11.51 11.30
C LEU A 112 -0.64 -11.58 12.65
N ARG A 113 -0.57 -12.77 13.28
CA ARG A 113 0.18 -12.93 14.54
C ARG A 113 1.65 -12.58 14.37
N THR A 114 2.28 -13.03 13.27
CA THR A 114 3.68 -12.69 12.95
C THR A 114 3.88 -11.16 12.91
N LEU A 115 3.02 -10.44 12.20
CA LEU A 115 3.06 -8.97 12.11
C LEU A 115 2.78 -8.29 13.47
N LYS A 116 1.75 -8.72 14.19
CA LYS A 116 1.40 -8.20 15.52
C LYS A 116 2.55 -8.33 16.53
N THR A 117 3.35 -9.40 16.48
CA THR A 117 4.54 -9.54 17.36
C THR A 117 5.65 -8.52 17.08
N ALA A 118 5.61 -7.83 15.94
CA ALA A 118 6.56 -6.78 15.56
C ALA A 118 6.03 -5.35 15.75
N LYS A 119 4.73 -5.15 16.05
CA LYS A 119 4.09 -3.81 16.16
C LYS A 119 4.89 -2.82 17.03
N LYS A 120 5.41 -3.27 18.18
CA LYS A 120 6.17 -2.44 19.13
C LYS A 120 7.70 -2.49 18.99
N LYS A 121 8.23 -3.03 17.88
CA LYS A 121 9.68 -3.20 17.66
C LYS A 121 10.24 -2.11 16.71
N PRO A 122 11.58 -1.95 16.63
CA PRO A 122 12.21 -1.10 15.61
C PRO A 122 11.81 -1.51 14.18
N PHE A 123 11.91 -0.57 13.24
CA PHE A 123 11.46 -0.76 11.86
C PHE A 123 12.13 -1.97 11.16
N GLU A 124 13.40 -2.25 11.43
CA GLU A 124 14.09 -3.42 10.88
C GLU A 124 13.42 -4.75 11.28
N ALA A 125 12.89 -4.83 12.50
CA ALA A 125 12.17 -6.01 12.97
C ALA A 125 10.73 -6.09 12.41
N GLN A 126 10.11 -4.94 12.11
CA GLN A 126 8.84 -4.82 11.41
C GLN A 126 8.97 -5.28 9.95
N ALA A 127 9.93 -4.72 9.20
CA ALA A 127 10.29 -5.16 7.86
C ALA A 127 10.76 -6.64 7.84
N GLY A 128 11.44 -7.09 8.89
CA GLY A 128 11.79 -8.49 9.13
C GLY A 128 10.57 -9.40 9.31
N ALA A 129 9.48 -8.93 9.92
CA ALA A 129 8.23 -9.68 10.02
C ALA A 129 7.51 -9.79 8.66
N LEU A 130 7.51 -8.73 7.85
CA LEU A 130 7.01 -8.78 6.48
C LEU A 130 7.81 -9.75 5.60
N LYS A 131 9.15 -9.76 5.72
CA LYS A 131 9.99 -10.79 5.07
C LYS A 131 9.66 -12.22 5.53
N LYS A 132 9.24 -12.41 6.79
CA LYS A 132 8.91 -13.72 7.37
C LYS A 132 7.53 -14.27 6.98
N ILE A 133 6.57 -13.44 6.57
CA ILE A 133 5.25 -13.96 6.12
C ILE A 133 5.30 -14.52 4.69
N VAL A 134 6.16 -14.00 3.81
CA VAL A 134 6.30 -14.50 2.42
C VAL A 134 6.55 -16.02 2.33
N PRO A 135 7.52 -16.64 3.05
CA PRO A 135 7.69 -18.09 3.03
C PRO A 135 6.53 -18.86 3.70
N GLN A 136 5.78 -18.24 4.63
CA GLN A 136 4.57 -18.85 5.20
C GLN A 136 3.45 -18.92 4.15
N VAL A 137 3.32 -17.89 3.32
CA VAL A 137 2.35 -17.85 2.22
C VAL A 137 2.72 -18.82 1.10
N LEU A 138 4.00 -18.87 0.69
CA LEU A 138 4.49 -19.84 -0.29
C LEU A 138 4.23 -21.30 0.13
N ASP A 139 4.33 -21.61 1.42
CA ASP A 139 3.98 -22.95 1.93
C ASP A 139 2.47 -23.23 1.87
N LEU A 140 1.61 -22.22 2.07
CA LEU A 140 0.15 -22.34 1.89
C LEU A 140 -0.22 -22.53 0.42
N GLU A 141 0.38 -21.76 -0.49
CA GLU A 141 0.21 -21.87 -1.95
C GLU A 141 0.61 -23.27 -2.44
N ARG A 142 1.82 -23.74 -2.08
CA ARG A 142 2.31 -25.09 -2.39
C ARG A 142 1.39 -26.20 -1.85
N LYS A 143 0.75 -25.98 -0.70
CA LYS A 143 -0.20 -26.92 -0.08
C LYS A 143 -1.63 -26.82 -0.63
N LYS A 144 -1.87 -25.97 -1.64
CA LYS A 144 -3.20 -25.66 -2.19
C LYS A 144 -4.20 -25.17 -1.11
N LYS A 145 -3.68 -24.42 -0.12
CA LYS A 145 -4.45 -23.81 0.99
C LYS A 145 -4.54 -22.29 0.90
N ALA A 146 -4.03 -21.72 -0.19
CA ALA A 146 -4.18 -20.32 -0.54
C ALA A 146 -4.03 -20.17 -2.07
N PRO A 147 -4.73 -19.20 -2.68
CA PRO A 147 -4.49 -18.79 -4.06
C PRO A 147 -3.18 -17.99 -4.17
N PRO A 148 -2.57 -17.89 -5.36
CA PRO A 148 -1.40 -17.03 -5.61
C PRO A 148 -1.63 -15.55 -5.22
N LEU A 149 -2.89 -15.10 -5.25
CA LEU A 149 -3.34 -13.80 -4.74
C LEU A 149 -2.78 -13.47 -3.35
N LEU A 150 -2.73 -14.43 -2.41
CA LEU A 150 -2.20 -14.19 -1.06
C LEU A 150 -0.70 -13.84 -1.07
N ARG A 151 0.06 -14.44 -2.00
CA ARG A 151 1.50 -14.17 -2.17
C ARG A 151 1.71 -12.76 -2.72
N GLU A 152 0.96 -12.41 -3.75
CA GLU A 152 1.05 -11.08 -4.36
C GLU A 152 0.68 -9.97 -3.36
N ILE A 153 -0.34 -10.18 -2.51
CA ILE A 153 -0.69 -9.26 -1.42
C ILE A 153 0.50 -9.08 -0.47
N ALA A 154 1.08 -10.18 0.01
CA ALA A 154 2.23 -10.13 0.93
C ALA A 154 3.46 -9.44 0.31
N GLU A 155 3.72 -9.65 -0.98
CA GLU A 155 4.82 -9.04 -1.72
C GLU A 155 4.58 -7.53 -1.96
N ARG A 156 3.38 -7.12 -2.42
CA ARG A 156 3.02 -5.71 -2.61
C ARG A 156 3.04 -4.92 -1.29
N ASN A 157 2.48 -5.45 -0.21
CA ASN A 157 2.54 -4.81 1.11
C ASN A 157 3.99 -4.67 1.61
N ARG A 158 4.80 -5.74 1.49
CA ARG A 158 6.23 -5.68 1.81
C ARG A 158 6.98 -4.63 0.99
N ALA A 159 6.60 -4.40 -0.27
CA ALA A 159 7.19 -3.38 -1.12
C ALA A 159 6.72 -1.96 -0.74
N ALA A 160 5.45 -1.79 -0.36
CA ALA A 160 4.86 -0.51 0.01
C ALA A 160 5.39 0.04 1.36
N VAL A 161 5.66 -0.82 2.33
CA VAL A 161 6.12 -0.41 3.67
C VAL A 161 7.55 0.14 3.66
N LYS A 162 7.72 1.45 3.88
CA LYS A 162 9.02 2.15 3.97
C LYS A 162 9.38 2.61 5.37
N ASP A 163 8.39 2.87 6.22
CA ASP A 163 8.59 3.35 7.59
C ASP A 163 7.66 2.66 8.62
N LYS A 164 7.66 3.17 9.86
CA LYS A 164 6.84 2.64 10.96
C LYS A 164 5.35 2.91 10.81
N ASP A 165 4.99 4.01 10.15
CA ASP A 165 3.60 4.44 9.96
C ASP A 165 2.99 3.62 8.83
N ASP A 166 3.72 3.40 7.73
CA ASP A 166 3.36 2.43 6.71
C ASP A 166 3.22 1.01 7.28
N PHE A 167 4.09 0.59 8.21
CA PHE A 167 3.93 -0.71 8.86
C PHE A 167 2.67 -0.78 9.73
N ALA A 168 2.31 0.31 10.41
CA ALA A 168 1.06 0.38 11.18
C ALA A 168 -0.15 0.26 10.25
N ALA A 169 -0.20 1.03 9.16
CA ALA A 169 -1.25 0.98 8.16
C ALA A 169 -1.31 -0.39 7.44
N CYS A 170 -0.17 -1.01 7.13
CA CYS A 170 -0.11 -2.37 6.62
C CYS A 170 -0.71 -3.39 7.59
N LEU A 171 -0.37 -3.30 8.88
CA LEU A 171 -0.91 -4.20 9.89
C LEU A 171 -2.43 -4.02 10.04
N ASP A 172 -2.92 -2.78 10.07
CA ASP A 172 -4.34 -2.49 10.22
C ASP A 172 -5.11 -2.93 8.94
N HIS A 173 -4.57 -2.70 7.73
CA HIS A 173 -5.14 -3.22 6.48
C HIS A 173 -5.16 -4.77 6.41
N PHE A 174 -4.11 -5.44 6.90
CA PHE A 174 -4.14 -6.91 7.08
C PHE A 174 -5.20 -7.33 8.10
N GLN A 175 -5.52 -6.52 9.12
CA GLN A 175 -6.60 -6.83 10.06
C GLN A 175 -7.97 -6.73 9.38
N ASP A 176 -8.20 -5.71 8.55
CA ASP A 176 -9.44 -5.53 7.79
C ASP A 176 -9.69 -6.71 6.85
N ILE A 177 -8.69 -7.11 6.06
CA ILE A 177 -8.74 -8.32 5.22
C ILE A 177 -9.14 -9.55 6.06
N GLY A 178 -8.55 -9.69 7.26
CA GLY A 178 -8.83 -10.80 8.17
C GLY A 178 -10.26 -10.79 8.74
N ILE A 179 -10.86 -9.61 8.91
CA ILE A 179 -12.25 -9.44 9.33
C ILE A 179 -13.17 -9.88 8.19
N PHE A 180 -13.02 -9.32 6.99
CA PHE A 180 -13.87 -9.64 5.84
C PHE A 180 -13.77 -11.12 5.42
N LEU A 181 -12.58 -11.69 5.42
CA LEU A 181 -12.37 -13.13 5.20
C LEU A 181 -13.12 -13.99 6.23
N SER A 182 -13.13 -13.57 7.50
CA SER A 182 -13.85 -14.28 8.57
C SER A 182 -15.38 -14.13 8.46
N MET A 183 -15.86 -12.98 7.97
CA MET A 183 -17.28 -12.76 7.70
C MET A 183 -17.79 -13.65 6.56
N GLN A 184 -17.02 -13.80 5.49
CA GLN A 184 -17.36 -14.70 4.38
C GLN A 184 -17.42 -16.16 4.82
N ALA A 185 -16.44 -16.62 5.60
CA ALA A 185 -16.45 -17.97 6.16
C ALA A 185 -17.63 -18.23 7.11
N ALA A 186 -18.22 -17.19 7.72
CA ALA A 186 -19.44 -17.31 8.51
C ALA A 186 -20.70 -17.32 7.64
N ALA A 187 -20.75 -16.54 6.56
CA ALA A 187 -21.87 -16.50 5.62
C ALA A 187 -22.06 -17.83 4.88
N GLU A 188 -20.96 -18.43 4.40
CA GLU A 188 -20.95 -19.74 3.73
C GLU A 188 -21.19 -20.93 4.68
N GLY A 189 -21.17 -20.69 6.00
CA GLY A 189 -21.38 -21.71 7.04
C GLY A 189 -22.83 -21.96 7.44
N THR A 190 -23.80 -21.43 6.71
CA THR A 190 -25.24 -21.59 7.01
C THR A 190 -25.83 -22.74 6.18
N PRO A 191 -26.34 -23.82 6.81
CA PRO A 191 -26.96 -24.96 6.12
C PRO A 191 -28.40 -24.70 5.63
#